data_AF-A0A9D6VRE5-F1
#
_entry.id   AF-A0A9D6VRE5-F1
#
_cell.length_a   1.000
_cell.length_b   1.000
_cell.length_c   1.000
_cell.angle_alpha   90.00
_cell.angle_beta   90.00
_cell.angle_gamma   90.00
#
_symmetry.space_group_name_H-M   'P 1'
#
loop_
_entity.id
_entity.type
_entity.pdbx_description
1 polymer ?
#
loop_
_entity_poly.entity_id
_entity_poly.type
_entity_poly.pdbx_seq_one_letter_code
_entity_poly.pdbx_strand_id
1 'polypeptide(L)'
;IDPLSGAGVLVSAQQLLIGLLLGFLLQMVFTALMIAGHAIATGMGLGFASMVDPQNGVNVPVIGQYYVTVATLLFLALDGHLLLISVLADSFHSMPVAVDGVSRQSLWDVVAWGSRMFAGGVLIAIPAVTALLMTNIAFGVITRAAPQLHIFNIGFPITLALGFVVMFLSLPELVPQFGDLLGEAFDMIKGLGPAGGAHG
;
A
#
# COMPACT_ATOMS: atom_id res chain seq x y z
N ILE A 1 -8.69 -20.54 -31.76
CA ILE A 1 -7.76 -19.55 -32.36
C ILE A 1 -6.41 -20.20 -32.47
N ASP A 2 -5.81 -20.20 -33.67
CA ASP A 2 -4.42 -20.63 -33.81
C ASP A 2 -3.53 -19.68 -32.98
N PRO A 3 -2.76 -20.19 -32.00
CA PRO A 3 -1.97 -19.36 -31.10
C PRO A 3 -0.94 -18.50 -31.83
N LEU A 4 -0.50 -18.90 -33.03
CA LEU A 4 0.47 -18.17 -33.85
C LEU A 4 -0.17 -17.24 -34.89
N SER A 5 -1.50 -17.24 -34.99
CA SER A 5 -2.22 -16.25 -35.80
C SER A 5 -2.18 -14.87 -35.16
N GLY A 6 -2.28 -13.79 -35.96
CA GLY A 6 -2.29 -12.41 -35.44
C GLY A 6 -3.39 -12.16 -34.38
N ALA A 7 -4.55 -12.82 -34.53
CA ALA A 7 -5.61 -12.79 -33.52
C ALA A 7 -5.24 -13.57 -32.24
N GLY A 8 -4.55 -14.71 -32.36
CA GLY A 8 -4.07 -15.49 -31.21
C GLY A 8 -3.02 -14.75 -30.37
N VAL A 9 -2.10 -14.04 -31.03
CA VAL A 9 -1.11 -13.18 -30.36
C VAL A 9 -1.78 -12.02 -29.62
N LEU A 10 -2.76 -11.36 -30.24
CA LEU A 10 -3.50 -10.26 -29.63
C LEU A 10 -4.27 -10.72 -28.37
N VAL A 11 -4.98 -11.84 -28.47
CA VAL A 11 -5.70 -12.43 -27.34
C VAL A 11 -4.75 -12.84 -26.22
N SER A 12 -3.57 -13.39 -26.56
CA SER A 12 -2.55 -13.75 -25.55
C SER A 12 -2.02 -12.51 -24.83
N ALA A 13 -1.75 -11.42 -25.56
CA ALA A 13 -1.32 -10.15 -24.97
C ALA A 13 -2.39 -9.56 -24.04
N GLN A 14 -3.67 -9.69 -24.40
CA GLN A 14 -4.79 -9.27 -23.54
C GLN A 14 -4.89 -10.09 -22.25
N GLN A 15 -4.72 -11.41 -22.31
CA GLN A 15 -4.73 -12.25 -21.11
C GLN A 15 -3.57 -11.94 -20.17
N LEU A 16 -2.37 -11.66 -20.73
CA LEU A 16 -1.24 -11.16 -19.95
C LEU A 16 -1.54 -9.82 -19.29
N LEU A 17 -2.20 -8.90 -20.01
CA LEU A 17 -2.59 -7.60 -19.47
C LEU A 17 -3.57 -7.76 -18.30
N ILE A 18 -4.58 -8.63 -18.41
CA ILE A 18 -5.53 -8.91 -17.33
C ILE A 18 -4.77 -9.43 -16.11
N GLY A 19 -3.94 -10.46 -16.27
CA GLY A 19 -3.12 -10.99 -15.17
C GLY A 19 -2.22 -9.93 -14.52
N LEU A 20 -1.65 -9.04 -15.32
CA LEU A 20 -0.85 -7.92 -14.83
C LEU A 20 -1.69 -6.92 -14.03
N LEU A 21 -2.89 -6.56 -14.48
CA LEU A 21 -3.78 -5.65 -13.76
C LEU A 21 -4.21 -6.24 -12.40
N LEU A 22 -4.53 -7.54 -12.36
CA LEU A 22 -4.86 -8.25 -11.12
C LEU A 22 -3.70 -8.20 -10.12
N GLY A 23 -2.50 -8.58 -10.56
CA GLY A 23 -1.29 -8.53 -9.74
C GLY A 23 -0.94 -7.11 -9.32
N PHE A 24 -1.15 -6.12 -10.20
CA PHE A 24 -0.85 -4.73 -9.93
C PHE A 24 -1.80 -4.12 -8.88
N LEU A 25 -3.11 -4.42 -8.92
CA LEU A 25 -4.05 -3.98 -7.89
C LEU A 25 -3.69 -4.54 -6.52
N LEU A 26 -3.38 -5.83 -6.42
CA LEU A 26 -2.90 -6.41 -5.17
C LEU A 26 -1.57 -5.78 -4.73
N GLN A 27 -0.62 -5.58 -5.64
CA GLN A 27 0.63 -4.89 -5.34
C GLN A 27 0.40 -3.49 -4.75
N MET A 28 -0.61 -2.76 -5.24
CA MET A 28 -0.97 -1.45 -4.70
C MET A 28 -1.52 -1.55 -3.27
N VAL A 29 -2.29 -2.58 -2.91
CA VAL A 29 -2.72 -2.83 -1.51
C VAL A 29 -1.51 -2.97 -0.58
N PHE A 30 -0.52 -3.79 -0.94
CA PHE A 30 0.69 -3.96 -0.13
C PHE A 30 1.54 -2.68 -0.10
N THR A 31 1.55 -1.92 -1.20
CA THR A 31 2.24 -0.64 -1.27
C THR A 31 1.61 0.40 -0.35
N ALA A 32 0.28 0.37 -0.14
CA ALA A 32 -0.37 1.24 0.85
C ALA A 32 0.21 1.04 2.26
N LEU A 33 0.44 -0.22 2.66
CA LEU A 33 1.03 -0.55 3.96
C LEU A 33 2.51 -0.16 4.02
N MET A 34 3.24 -0.29 2.92
CA MET A 34 4.61 0.23 2.81
C MET A 34 4.67 1.75 2.98
N ILE A 35 3.75 2.49 2.36
CA ILE A 35 3.61 3.95 2.51
C ILE A 35 3.33 4.31 3.97
N ALA A 36 2.44 3.56 4.63
CA ALA A 36 2.14 3.76 6.04
C ALA A 36 3.41 3.62 6.91
N GLY A 37 4.15 2.53 6.72
CA GLY A 37 5.40 2.28 7.43
C GLY A 37 6.47 3.34 7.14
N HIS A 38 6.55 3.83 5.90
CA HIS A 38 7.48 4.90 5.54
C HIS A 38 7.13 6.24 6.21
N ALA A 39 5.85 6.60 6.28
CA ALA A 39 5.39 7.80 6.96
C ALA A 39 5.73 7.77 8.46
N ILE A 40 5.52 6.62 9.11
CA ILE A 40 5.87 6.43 10.52
C ILE A 40 7.38 6.47 10.73
N ALA A 41 8.17 5.80 9.88
CA ALA A 41 9.64 5.84 9.94
C ALA A 41 10.20 7.26 9.84
N THR A 42 9.60 8.05 8.96
CA THR A 42 9.96 9.46 8.76
C THR A 42 9.65 10.26 10.03
N GLY A 43 8.47 10.06 10.63
CA GLY A 43 8.08 10.71 11.89
C GLY A 43 8.98 10.33 13.08
N MET A 44 9.54 9.12 13.11
CA MET A 44 10.48 8.67 14.14
C MET A 44 11.89 9.25 13.98
N GLY A 45 12.20 9.86 12.83
CA GLY A 45 13.52 10.38 12.49
C GLY A 45 14.48 9.35 11.88
N LEU A 46 14.02 8.12 11.60
CA LEU A 46 14.84 7.07 10.97
C LEU A 46 15.26 7.43 9.53
N GLY A 47 14.52 8.33 8.87
CA GLY A 47 14.83 8.85 7.55
C GLY A 47 15.86 9.98 7.51
N PHE A 48 16.45 10.38 8.64
CA PHE A 48 17.34 11.54 8.72
C PHE A 48 18.56 11.42 7.79
N ALA A 49 19.17 10.23 7.69
CA ALA A 49 20.32 9.99 6.82
C ALA A 49 20.01 10.27 5.34
N SER A 50 18.83 9.85 4.86
CA SER A 50 18.38 10.10 3.47
C SER A 50 17.88 11.52 3.23
N MET A 51 17.45 12.23 4.28
CA MET A 51 17.06 13.65 4.18
C MET A 51 18.27 14.58 4.10
N VAL A 52 19.37 14.21 4.76
CA VAL A 52 20.62 14.98 4.78
C VAL A 52 21.48 14.68 3.55
N ASP A 53 21.59 13.42 3.14
CA ASP A 53 22.27 13.03 1.90
C ASP A 53 21.36 12.09 1.07
N PRO A 54 20.56 12.64 0.14
CA PRO A 54 19.71 11.83 -0.73
C PRO A 54 20.48 10.96 -1.74
N GLN A 55 21.74 11.28 -2.02
CA GLN A 55 22.55 10.59 -3.04
C GLN A 55 23.31 9.39 -2.46
N ASN A 56 23.82 9.49 -1.23
CA ASN A 56 24.60 8.43 -0.56
C ASN A 56 23.98 7.93 0.75
N GLY A 57 22.92 8.56 1.25
CA GLY A 57 22.23 8.15 2.48
C GLY A 57 21.54 6.81 2.29
N VAL A 58 22.02 5.79 2.98
CA VAL A 58 21.40 4.46 2.98
C VAL A 58 20.06 4.55 3.70
N ASN A 59 18.98 4.64 2.92
CA ASN A 59 17.63 4.46 3.42
C ASN A 59 17.35 2.95 3.48
N VAL A 60 17.51 2.32 4.64
CA VAL A 60 16.95 0.99 4.85
C VAL A 60 15.52 1.20 5.36
N PRO A 61 14.48 0.91 4.57
CA PRO A 61 13.10 1.12 4.97
C PRO A 61 12.64 0.01 5.94
N VAL A 62 13.27 -0.08 7.11
CA VAL A 62 13.04 -1.17 8.08
C VAL A 62 11.57 -1.27 8.48
N ILE A 63 10.93 -0.13 8.76
CA ILE A 63 9.53 -0.09 9.18
C ILE A 63 8.59 -0.37 7.99
N GLY A 64 8.90 0.14 6.79
CA GLY A 64 8.15 -0.21 5.58
C GLY A 64 8.19 -1.71 5.32
N GLN A 65 9.36 -2.33 5.44
CA GLN A 65 9.55 -3.77 5.31
C GLN A 65 8.79 -4.54 6.40
N TYR A 66 8.81 -4.06 7.65
CA TYR A 66 8.02 -4.63 8.73
C TYR A 66 6.53 -4.67 8.38
N TYR A 67 5.95 -3.56 7.90
CA TYR A 67 4.55 -3.52 7.48
C TYR A 67 4.24 -4.46 6.32
N VAL A 68 5.14 -4.60 5.34
CA VAL A 68 4.97 -5.57 4.24
C VAL A 68 5.02 -7.01 4.73
N THR A 69 5.93 -7.34 5.65
CA THR A 69 5.99 -8.67 6.26
C THR A 69 4.71 -8.97 7.04
N VAL A 70 4.22 -8.03 7.85
CA VAL A 70 2.94 -8.17 8.57
C VAL A 70 1.77 -8.31 7.59
N ALA A 71 1.72 -7.49 6.53
CA ALA A 71 0.72 -7.59 5.46
C ALA A 71 0.70 -8.98 4.83
N THR A 72 1.88 -9.56 4.58
CA THR A 72 2.01 -10.89 3.99
C THR A 72 1.48 -11.96 4.94
N LEU A 73 1.79 -11.87 6.22
CA LEU A 73 1.26 -12.79 7.22
C LEU A 73 -0.26 -12.65 7.36
N LEU A 74 -0.79 -11.43 7.36
CA LEU A 74 -2.23 -11.18 7.38
C LEU A 74 -2.92 -11.69 6.11
N PHE A 75 -2.32 -11.49 4.94
CA PHE A 75 -2.85 -12.00 3.68
C PHE A 75 -2.96 -13.53 3.67
N LEU A 76 -1.98 -14.22 4.27
CA LEU A 76 -2.05 -15.67 4.45
C LEU A 76 -3.07 -16.07 5.52
N ALA A 77 -3.12 -15.36 6.65
CA ALA A 77 -4.03 -15.64 7.75
C ALA A 77 -5.51 -15.39 7.43
N LEU A 78 -5.79 -14.46 6.51
CA LEU A 78 -7.13 -14.14 6.01
C LEU A 78 -7.51 -14.96 4.76
N ASP A 79 -6.72 -15.98 4.41
CA ASP A 79 -6.92 -16.81 3.20
C ASP A 79 -6.99 -15.99 1.90
N GLY A 80 -6.35 -14.81 1.86
CA GLY A 80 -6.35 -13.91 0.70
C GLY A 80 -5.74 -14.56 -0.55
N HIS A 81 -4.82 -15.51 -0.36
CA HIS A 81 -4.25 -16.32 -1.44
C HIS A 81 -5.29 -17.26 -2.09
N LEU A 82 -6.20 -17.85 -1.31
CA LEU A 82 -7.29 -18.66 -1.84
C LEU A 82 -8.32 -17.78 -2.55
N LEU A 83 -8.61 -16.61 -1.99
CA LEU A 83 -9.50 -15.63 -2.62
C LEU A 83 -8.94 -15.14 -3.97
N LEU A 84 -7.64 -14.89 -4.05
CA LEU A 84 -6.96 -14.55 -5.31
C LEU A 84 -7.13 -15.65 -6.36
N ILE A 85 -6.95 -16.92 -5.99
CA ILE A 85 -7.13 -18.05 -6.92
C ILE A 85 -8.60 -18.14 -7.39
N SER A 86 -9.56 -17.96 -6.48
CA SER A 86 -10.99 -17.93 -6.83
C SER A 86 -11.29 -16.81 -7.82
N VAL A 87 -10.81 -15.60 -7.55
CA VAL A 87 -11.03 -14.43 -8.42
C VAL A 87 -10.35 -14.61 -9.78
N LEU A 88 -9.17 -15.23 -9.83
CA LEU A 88 -8.52 -15.60 -11.09
C LEU A 88 -9.35 -16.61 -11.87
N ALA A 89 -9.90 -17.64 -11.21
CA ALA A 89 -10.77 -18.61 -11.88
C ALA A 89 -12.06 -17.95 -12.42
N ASP A 90 -12.70 -17.11 -11.60
CA ASP A 90 -13.91 -16.37 -11.97
C ASP A 90 -13.64 -15.37 -13.10
N SER A 91 -12.41 -14.86 -13.23
CA SER A 91 -12.03 -13.94 -14.31
C SER A 91 -12.21 -14.54 -15.70
N PHE A 92 -12.07 -15.87 -15.87
CA PHE A 92 -12.32 -16.53 -17.16
C PHE A 92 -13.80 -16.57 -17.54
N HIS A 93 -14.70 -16.44 -16.56
CA HIS A 93 -16.13 -16.36 -16.79
C HIS A 93 -16.60 -14.92 -16.99
N SER A 94 -16.07 -13.96 -16.22
CA SER A 94 -16.45 -12.54 -16.31
C SER A 94 -15.77 -11.80 -17.47
N MET A 95 -14.55 -12.20 -17.82
CA MET A 95 -13.75 -11.68 -18.93
C MET A 95 -13.34 -12.84 -19.86
N PRO A 96 -14.27 -13.34 -20.70
CA PRO A 96 -14.00 -14.48 -21.56
C PRO A 96 -12.86 -14.17 -22.54
N VAL A 97 -12.19 -15.23 -22.99
CA VAL A 97 -11.09 -15.17 -23.98
C VAL A 97 -11.66 -14.72 -25.34
N ALA A 98 -11.73 -13.41 -25.54
CA ALA A 98 -12.27 -12.77 -26.72
C ALA A 98 -11.34 -11.66 -27.23
N VAL A 99 -11.63 -11.16 -28.43
CA VAL A 99 -10.95 -9.98 -28.99
C VAL A 99 -11.40 -8.70 -28.27
N ASP A 100 -12.60 -8.73 -27.68
CA ASP A 100 -13.11 -7.63 -26.86
C ASP A 100 -12.35 -7.61 -25.53
N GLY A 101 -11.60 -6.52 -25.36
CA GLY A 101 -10.60 -6.28 -24.34
C GLY A 101 -11.09 -5.81 -22.98
N VAL A 102 -10.11 -5.58 -22.10
CA VAL A 102 -10.28 -4.63 -20.99
C VAL A 102 -10.65 -3.27 -21.58
N SER A 103 -11.72 -2.66 -21.06
CA SER A 103 -12.18 -1.36 -21.55
C SER A 103 -11.20 -0.25 -21.15
N ARG A 104 -11.19 0.86 -21.92
CA ARG A 104 -10.41 2.05 -21.53
C ARG A 104 -10.84 2.60 -20.17
N GLN A 105 -12.13 2.51 -19.84
CA GLN A 105 -12.66 2.95 -18.55
C GLN A 105 -12.07 2.13 -17.42
N SER A 106 -12.05 0.80 -17.55
CA SER A 106 -11.47 -0.11 -16.56
C SER A 106 -9.99 0.18 -16.29
N LEU A 107 -9.21 0.54 -17.32
CA LEU A 107 -7.82 0.98 -17.14
C LEU A 107 -7.73 2.29 -16.34
N TRP A 108 -8.64 3.24 -16.62
CA TRP A 108 -8.69 4.50 -15.88
C TRP A 108 -9.08 4.30 -14.42
N ASP A 109 -10.01 3.37 -14.14
CA ASP A 109 -10.44 3.04 -12.79
C ASP A 109 -9.30 2.42 -11.97
N VAL A 110 -8.46 1.56 -12.59
CA VAL A 110 -7.24 1.03 -11.94
C VAL A 110 -6.26 2.16 -11.61
N VAL A 111 -6.06 3.10 -12.53
CA VAL A 111 -5.20 4.27 -12.28
C VAL A 111 -5.78 5.14 -11.15
N ALA A 112 -7.09 5.36 -11.14
CA ALA A 112 -7.79 6.11 -10.10
C ALA A 112 -7.69 5.41 -8.73
N TRP A 113 -7.63 4.08 -8.69
CA TRP A 113 -7.38 3.30 -7.48
C TRP A 113 -6.03 3.63 -6.84
N GLY A 114 -5.05 4.15 -7.59
CA GLY A 114 -3.82 4.69 -7.04
C GLY A 114 -4.05 5.76 -5.95
N SER A 115 -5.13 6.54 -6.03
CA SER A 115 -5.51 7.47 -4.96
C SER A 115 -5.91 6.75 -3.66
N ARG A 116 -6.60 5.60 -3.77
CA ARG A 116 -6.98 4.74 -2.64
C ARG A 116 -5.77 4.12 -1.97
N MET A 117 -4.76 3.73 -2.73
CA MET A 117 -3.47 3.27 -2.18
C MET A 117 -2.86 4.32 -1.25
N PHE A 118 -2.75 5.58 -1.68
CA PHE A 118 -2.21 6.64 -0.83
C PHE A 118 -3.13 6.95 0.36
N ALA A 119 -4.45 7.03 0.12
CA ALA A 119 -5.41 7.31 1.18
C ALA A 119 -5.38 6.23 2.27
N GLY A 120 -5.36 4.95 1.88
CA GLY A 120 -5.25 3.82 2.79
C GLY A 120 -3.94 3.83 3.57
N GLY A 121 -2.81 4.09 2.90
CA GLY A 121 -1.51 4.20 3.57
C GLY A 121 -1.45 5.33 4.60
N VAL A 122 -2.03 6.49 4.27
CA VAL A 122 -2.14 7.61 5.21
C VAL A 122 -3.09 7.26 6.37
N LEU A 123 -4.25 6.68 6.09
CA LEU A 123 -5.23 6.30 7.11
C LEU A 123 -4.62 5.38 8.18
N ILE A 124 -3.87 4.36 7.74
CA ILE A 124 -3.15 3.44 8.63
C ILE A 124 -2.09 4.19 9.47
N ALA A 125 -1.42 5.18 8.87
CA ALA A 125 -0.34 5.92 9.53
C ALA A 125 -0.83 7.06 10.44
N ILE A 126 -2.06 7.57 10.27
CA ILE A 126 -2.57 8.76 10.97
C ILE A 126 -2.34 8.70 12.49
N PRO A 127 -2.72 7.63 13.22
CA PRO A 127 -2.57 7.59 14.68
C PRO A 127 -1.11 7.79 15.12
N ALA A 128 -0.19 7.12 14.43
CA ALA A 128 1.24 7.19 14.70
C ALA A 128 1.86 8.52 14.27
N VAL A 129 1.54 9.00 13.07
CA VAL A 129 2.06 10.27 12.55
C VAL A 129 1.58 11.44 13.39
N THR A 130 0.31 11.46 13.82
CA THR A 130 -0.21 12.51 14.70
C THR A 130 0.49 12.53 16.05
N ALA A 131 0.69 11.36 16.69
CA ALA A 131 1.42 11.29 17.96
C ALA A 131 2.88 11.76 17.84
N LEU A 132 3.57 11.36 16.77
CA LEU A 132 4.94 11.78 16.49
C LEU A 132 5.02 13.28 16.16
N LEU A 133 4.05 13.81 15.41
CA LEU A 133 3.97 15.25 15.12
C LEU A 133 3.77 16.07 16.41
N MET A 134 2.85 15.65 17.28
CA MET A 134 2.65 16.30 18.58
C MET A 134 3.92 16.29 19.42
N THR A 135 4.65 15.18 19.39
CA THR A 135 5.93 15.04 20.09
C THR A 135 7.00 15.97 19.54
N ASN A 136 7.11 16.08 18.21
CA ASN A 136 8.02 17.02 17.55
C ASN A 136 7.67 18.49 17.89
N ILE A 137 6.38 18.83 17.95
CA ILE A 137 5.95 20.17 18.38
C ILE A 137 6.33 20.43 19.85
N ALA A 138 6.10 19.46 20.73
CA ALA A 138 6.49 19.55 22.14
C ALA A 138 8.00 19.78 22.29
N PHE A 139 8.82 19.05 21.51
CA PHE A 139 10.26 19.26 21.43
C PHE A 139 10.66 20.64 20.90
N GLY A 140 9.94 21.16 19.91
CA GLY A 140 10.11 22.54 19.43
C GLY A 140 9.92 23.58 20.54
N VAL A 141 8.90 23.40 21.38
CA VAL A 141 8.65 24.27 22.54
C VAL A 141 9.75 24.12 23.61
N ILE A 142 10.16 22.89 23.91
CA ILE A 142 11.23 22.60 24.89
C ILE A 142 12.55 23.24 24.47
N THR A 143 12.92 23.15 23.18
CA THR A 143 14.14 23.79 22.65
C THR A 143 14.15 25.29 22.91
N ARG A 144 12.99 25.94 22.78
CA ARG A 144 12.85 27.38 23.04
C ARG A 144 12.97 27.71 24.53
N ALA A 145 12.46 26.85 25.42
CA ALA A 145 12.49 27.06 26.86
C ALA A 145 13.85 26.70 27.50
N ALA A 146 14.55 25.71 26.96
CA ALA A 146 15.81 25.20 27.48
C ALA A 146 16.80 24.92 26.32
N PRO A 147 17.41 25.96 25.74
CA PRO A 147 18.31 25.84 24.58
C PRO A 147 19.59 25.05 24.86
N GLN A 148 19.93 24.83 26.15
CA GLN A 148 21.04 23.99 26.59
C GLN A 148 20.78 22.48 26.36
N LEU A 149 19.53 22.06 26.11
CA LEU A 149 19.23 20.65 25.86
C LEU A 149 19.69 20.27 24.45
N HIS A 150 20.65 19.36 24.37
CA HIS A 150 21.06 18.72 23.12
C HIS A 150 19.92 17.85 22.59
N ILE A 151 18.99 18.45 21.84
CA ILE A 151 17.75 17.79 21.44
C ILE A 151 17.96 16.60 20.49
N PHE A 152 19.09 16.55 19.79
CA PHE A 152 19.46 15.36 19.03
C PHE A 152 19.74 14.15 19.94
N ASN A 153 20.37 14.37 21.11
CA ASN A 153 20.66 13.29 22.05
C ASN A 153 19.43 12.79 22.81
N ILE A 154 18.42 13.66 23.00
CA ILE A 154 17.25 13.34 23.83
C ILE A 154 16.01 13.07 22.97
N GLY A 155 15.79 13.86 21.93
CA GLY A 155 14.62 13.79 21.07
C GLY A 155 14.55 12.51 20.25
N PHE A 156 15.65 12.11 19.59
CA PHE A 156 15.66 10.93 18.73
C PHE A 156 15.34 9.62 19.49
N PRO A 157 15.95 9.32 20.66
CA PRO A 157 15.55 8.16 21.46
C PRO A 157 14.07 8.19 21.88
N ILE A 158 13.54 9.37 22.20
CA ILE A 158 12.14 9.52 22.63
C ILE A 158 11.18 9.33 21.45
N THR A 159 11.42 9.94 20.28
CA THR A 159 10.57 9.76 19.09
C THR A 159 10.60 8.32 18.60
N LEU A 160 11.76 7.66 18.70
CA LEU A 160 11.91 6.25 18.36
C LEU A 160 11.10 5.35 19.31
N ALA A 161 11.28 5.53 20.62
CA ALA A 161 10.56 4.76 21.64
C ALA A 161 9.04 4.95 21.52
N LEU A 162 8.60 6.21 21.36
CA LEU A 162 7.19 6.52 21.19
C LEU A 162 6.63 5.93 19.89
N GLY A 163 7.39 6.00 18.79
CA GLY A 163 6.97 5.42 17.52
C GLY A 163 6.73 3.92 17.61
N PHE A 164 7.61 3.18 18.29
CA PHE A 164 7.37 1.76 18.57
C PHE A 164 6.15 1.50 19.45
N VAL A 165 5.93 2.32 20.49
CA VAL A 165 4.74 2.21 21.35
C VAL A 165 3.47 2.43 20.55
N VAL A 166 3.40 3.47 19.72
CA VAL A 166 2.21 3.77 18.93
C VAL A 166 2.00 2.74 17.83
N MET A 167 3.06 2.24 17.19
CA MET A 167 2.97 1.11 16.25
C MET A 167 2.38 -0.12 16.93
N PHE A 168 2.85 -0.46 18.14
CA PHE A 168 2.32 -1.60 18.89
C PHE A 168 0.83 -1.44 19.21
N LEU A 169 0.41 -0.23 19.60
CA LEU A 169 -0.98 0.08 19.91
C LEU A 169 -1.89 0.10 18.67
N SER A 170 -1.35 0.40 17.48
CA SER A 170 -2.12 0.42 16.23
C SER A 170 -2.21 -0.95 15.52
N LEU A 171 -1.45 -1.96 15.96
CA LEU A 171 -1.49 -3.30 15.37
C LEU A 171 -2.89 -3.94 15.30
N PRO A 172 -3.76 -3.84 16.33
CA PRO A 172 -5.10 -4.41 16.27
C PRO A 172 -5.97 -3.80 15.17
N GLU A 173 -5.79 -2.50 14.89
CA GLU A 173 -6.53 -1.77 13.84
C GLU A 173 -6.01 -2.07 12.44
N LEU A 174 -4.79 -2.60 12.32
CA LEU A 174 -4.20 -2.96 11.02
C LEU A 174 -4.99 -4.08 10.33
N VAL A 175 -5.53 -5.03 11.09
CA VAL A 175 -6.28 -6.18 10.53
C VAL A 175 -7.54 -5.73 9.77
N PRO A 176 -8.49 -4.99 10.39
CA PRO A 176 -9.67 -4.52 9.66
C PRO A 176 -9.30 -3.57 8.53
N GLN A 177 -8.36 -2.64 8.72
CA GLN A 177 -7.95 -1.70 7.66
C GLN A 177 -7.33 -2.41 6.44
N PHE A 178 -6.51 -3.44 6.66
CA PHE A 178 -5.96 -4.24 5.59
C PHE A 178 -7.03 -5.10 4.91
N GLY A 179 -7.96 -5.67 5.69
CA GLY A 179 -9.12 -6.41 5.17
C GLY A 179 -9.99 -5.55 4.25
N ASP A 180 -10.29 -4.32 4.66
CA ASP A 180 -11.07 -3.37 3.86
C ASP A 180 -10.36 -3.02 2.55
N LEU A 181 -9.04 -2.74 2.58
CA LEU A 181 -8.26 -2.47 1.38
C LEU A 181 -8.21 -3.67 0.42
N LEU A 182 -8.07 -4.89 0.96
CA LEU A 182 -8.15 -6.11 0.15
C LEU A 182 -9.53 -6.28 -0.47
N GLY A 183 -10.60 -6.07 0.30
CA GLY A 183 -11.98 -6.14 -0.18
C GLY A 183 -12.22 -5.15 -1.33
N GLU A 184 -11.86 -3.88 -1.14
CA GLU A 184 -11.97 -2.84 -2.17
C GLU A 184 -11.18 -3.21 -3.45
N ALA A 185 -9.99 -3.79 -3.31
CA ALA A 185 -9.20 -4.25 -4.45
C ALA A 185 -9.84 -5.43 -5.18
N PHE A 186 -10.38 -6.42 -4.47
CA PHE A 186 -11.06 -7.56 -5.08
C PHE A 186 -12.38 -7.16 -5.74
N ASP A 187 -13.11 -6.20 -5.18
CA ASP A 187 -14.32 -5.68 -5.82
C ASP A 187 -13.99 -4.88 -7.08
N MET A 188 -12.91 -4.09 -7.05
CA MET A 188 -12.37 -3.42 -8.24
C MET A 188 -12.01 -4.43 -9.33
N ILE A 189 -11.36 -5.54 -8.97
CA ILE A 189 -11.02 -6.63 -9.89
C ILE A 189 -12.27 -7.21 -10.56
N LYS A 190 -13.31 -7.52 -9.78
CA LYS A 190 -14.58 -8.05 -10.32
C LYS A 190 -15.25 -7.05 -11.25
N GLY A 191 -15.10 -5.75 -10.99
CA GLY A 191 -15.60 -4.65 -11.82
C GLY A 191 -14.88 -4.45 -13.15
N LEU A 192 -13.71 -5.08 -13.38
CA LEU A 192 -12.97 -4.95 -14.65
C LEU A 192 -13.65 -5.65 -15.84
N GLY A 193 -14.68 -6.46 -15.61
CA GLY A 193 -15.41 -7.16 -16.66
C GLY A 193 -16.22 -6.23 -17.59
N PRO A 194 -16.63 -6.69 -18.79
CA PRO A 194 -17.31 -5.87 -19.81
C PRO A 194 -18.63 -5.23 -19.33
N ALA A 195 -19.23 -5.76 -18.27
CA ALA A 195 -20.46 -5.25 -17.67
C ALA A 195 -20.26 -4.17 -16.59
N GLY A 196 -19.03 -3.96 -16.10
CA GLY A 196 -18.74 -3.01 -15.02
C GLY A 196 -18.78 -1.53 -15.44
N GLY A 197 -18.73 -1.25 -16.74
CA GLY A 197 -18.84 0.12 -17.28
C GLY A 197 -20.27 0.69 -17.30
N ALA A 198 -21.28 -0.04 -16.81
CA ALA A 198 -22.69 0.37 -16.84
C ALA A 198 -23.19 1.09 -15.57
N HIS A 199 -22.32 1.31 -14.58
CA HIS A 199 -22.65 2.05 -13.37
C HIS A 199 -21.82 3.34 -13.27
N GLY A 200 -22.10 4.27 -14.18
CA GLY A 200 -21.76 5.69 -14.10
C GLY A 200 -23.02 6.52 -14.19
#